data_AF-A0A7S1X7F7-F1
#
_entry.id   AF-A0A7S1X7F7-F1
#
_cell.length_a   1.000
_cell.length_b   1.000
_cell.length_c   1.000
_cell.angle_alpha   90.00
_cell.angle_beta   90.00
_cell.angle_gamma   90.00
#
_symmetry.space_group_name_H-M   'P 1'
#
loop_
_entity.id
_entity.type
_entity.pdbx_description
1 polymer ?
#
loop_
_entity_poly.entity_id
_entity_poly.type
_entity_poly.pdbx_seq_one_letter_code
_entity_poly.pdbx_strand_id
1 'polypeptide(L)'
;MIGSAALLQASATGMASYGTALVACPGSFQSFCYKKNTPTKFSKRAWRMMGYCMLAGATRDALSSKTPDKNNLIAAGASWGLFPVMIAAQSFEEDGIKPWIAVTNAALCLAVGGVLLNKAKDS
;
A
#
# COMPACT_ATOMS: atom_id res chain seq x y z
N MET A 1 3.22 -24.53 1.35
CA MET A 1 2.69 -23.40 0.55
C MET A 1 1.77 -22.57 1.44
N ILE A 2 1.86 -21.23 1.40
CA ILE A 2 0.98 -20.34 2.17
C ILE A 2 -0.42 -20.33 1.52
N GLY A 3 -1.49 -20.48 2.30
CA GLY A 3 -2.87 -20.49 1.81
C GLY A 3 -3.40 -19.09 1.44
N SER A 4 -4.38 -19.02 0.53
CA SER A 4 -4.98 -17.77 0.05
C SER A 4 -5.56 -16.90 1.18
N ALA A 5 -6.18 -17.52 2.19
CA ALA A 5 -6.68 -16.84 3.38
C ALA A 5 -5.55 -16.14 4.15
N ALA A 6 -4.42 -16.80 4.35
CA ALA A 6 -3.27 -16.25 5.06
C ALA A 6 -2.64 -15.09 4.29
N LEU A 7 -2.59 -15.14 2.96
CA LEU A 7 -2.11 -14.04 2.13
C LEU A 7 -3.03 -12.81 2.22
N LEU A 8 -4.36 -13.01 2.20
CA LEU A 8 -5.32 -11.91 2.38
C LEU A 8 -5.26 -11.33 3.80
N GLN A 9 -5.02 -12.14 4.83
CA GLN A 9 -4.80 -11.62 6.19
C GLN A 9 -3.51 -10.80 6.30
N ALA A 10 -2.41 -11.28 5.74
CA ALA A 10 -1.16 -10.53 5.71
C ALA A 10 -1.31 -9.20 4.94
N SER A 11 -2.04 -9.23 3.81
CA SER A 11 -2.43 -8.05 3.05
C SER A 11 -3.22 -7.06 3.92
N ALA A 12 -4.25 -7.54 4.63
CA ALA A 12 -5.07 -6.72 5.51
C ALA A 12 -4.24 -6.06 6.62
N THR A 13 -3.37 -6.81 7.30
CA THR A 13 -2.50 -6.27 8.36
C THR A 13 -1.53 -5.21 7.82
N GLY A 14 -0.92 -5.47 6.66
CA GLY A 14 -0.03 -4.51 6.01
C GLY A 14 -0.75 -3.21 5.65
N MET A 15 -1.91 -3.31 5.00
CA MET A 15 -2.72 -2.16 4.63
C MET A 15 -3.23 -1.39 5.85
N ALA A 16 -3.65 -2.08 6.92
CA ALA A 16 -4.13 -1.44 8.15
C ALA A 16 -3.01 -0.67 8.86
N SER A 17 -1.81 -1.24 8.92
CA SER A 17 -0.65 -0.62 9.57
C SER A 17 -0.22 0.65 8.81
N TYR A 18 -0.10 0.55 7.49
CA TYR A 18 0.28 1.70 6.66
C TYR A 18 -0.83 2.76 6.63
N GLY A 19 -2.09 2.33 6.50
CA GLY A 19 -3.25 3.22 6.54
C GLY A 19 -3.34 4.02 7.85
N THR A 20 -3.16 3.35 8.99
CA THR A 20 -3.14 4.01 10.31
C THR A 20 -2.03 5.05 10.41
N ALA A 21 -0.81 4.72 9.97
CA ALA A 21 0.32 5.66 10.00
C ALA A 21 0.02 6.95 9.20
N LEU A 22 -0.62 6.81 8.04
CA LEU A 22 -1.02 7.93 7.18
C LEU A 22 -2.15 8.78 7.75
N VAL A 23 -3.10 8.18 8.47
CA VAL A 23 -4.19 8.91 9.13
C VAL A 23 -3.70 9.63 10.39
N ALA A 24 -3.03 8.90 11.28
CA ALA A 24 -2.68 9.36 12.62
C ALA A 24 -1.46 10.29 12.63
N CYS A 25 -0.45 10.01 11.80
CA CYS A 25 0.82 10.73 11.83
C CYS A 25 1.31 11.15 10.44
N PRO A 26 0.48 11.85 9.62
CA PRO A 26 0.87 12.25 8.27
C PRO A 26 2.13 13.14 8.27
N GLY A 27 2.33 13.97 9.31
CA GLY A 27 3.52 14.81 9.44
C GLY A 27 4.81 14.02 9.63
N SER A 28 4.81 13.01 10.50
CA SER A 28 5.98 12.15 10.74
C SER A 28 6.31 11.30 9.52
N PHE A 29 5.28 10.77 8.85
CA PHE A 29 5.43 10.05 7.59
C PHE A 29 6.04 10.96 6.52
N GLN A 30 5.55 12.19 6.41
CA GLN A 30 6.06 13.18 5.48
C GLN A 30 7.53 13.54 5.76
N SER A 31 7.91 13.82 7.01
CA SER A 31 9.31 14.14 7.34
C SER A 31 10.28 12.98 7.13
N PHE A 32 9.80 11.73 7.29
CA PHE A 32 10.61 10.54 7.04
C PHE A 32 10.77 10.27 5.53
N CYS A 33 9.67 10.32 4.77
CA CYS A 33 9.64 9.91 3.37
C CYS A 33 10.16 10.98 2.40
N TYR A 34 10.06 12.26 2.73
CA TYR A 34 10.40 13.37 1.83
C TYR A 34 11.73 14.03 2.17
N LYS A 35 12.34 14.71 1.19
CA LYS A 35 13.53 15.54 1.41
C LYS A 35 13.16 16.74 2.30
N LYS A 36 14.16 17.33 2.98
CA LYS A 36 13.94 18.46 3.89
C LYS A 36 13.47 19.67 3.06
N ASN A 37 12.41 20.34 3.50
CA ASN A 37 11.73 21.47 2.82
C ASN A 37 10.88 21.15 1.59
N THR A 38 10.57 19.88 1.30
CA THR A 38 9.60 19.56 0.24
C THR A 38 8.24 20.18 0.56
N PRO A 39 7.74 21.13 -0.26
CA PRO A 39 6.34 21.50 -0.22
C PRO A 39 5.59 20.32 -0.83
N THR A 40 5.08 19.41 0.00
CA THR A 40 4.24 18.33 -0.52
C THR A 40 3.00 18.95 -1.13
N LYS A 41 2.85 18.85 -2.45
CA LYS A 41 1.62 19.27 -3.16
C LYS A 41 0.37 18.62 -2.56
N PHE A 42 0.54 17.47 -1.89
CA PHE A 42 -0.50 16.87 -1.08
C PHE A 42 -0.62 17.49 0.31
N SER A 43 -1.77 18.11 0.55
CA SER A 43 -2.18 18.52 1.89
C SER A 43 -2.27 17.31 2.82
N LYS A 44 -2.13 17.53 4.14
CA LYS A 44 -2.40 16.51 5.18
C LYS A 44 -3.73 15.78 4.97
N ARG A 45 -4.72 16.45 4.36
CA ARG A 45 -6.03 15.86 4.01
C ARG A 45 -5.89 14.71 3.02
N ALA A 46 -5.06 14.84 2.00
CA ALA A 46 -4.91 13.79 1.01
C ALA A 46 -4.15 12.56 1.54
N TRP A 47 -3.16 12.76 2.40
CA TRP A 47 -2.52 11.65 3.12
C TRP A 47 -3.50 10.89 4.00
N ARG A 48 -4.37 11.62 4.71
CA ARG A 48 -5.43 11.00 5.50
C ARG A 48 -6.43 10.25 4.61
N MET A 49 -6.83 10.83 3.47
CA MET A 49 -7.70 10.14 2.51
C MET A 49 -7.06 8.85 1.99
N MET A 50 -5.78 8.88 1.62
CA MET A 50 -5.03 7.69 1.25
C MET A 50 -5.02 6.66 2.37
N GLY A 51 -4.77 7.10 3.62
CA GLY A 51 -4.82 6.24 4.79
C GLY A 51 -6.19 5.60 5.02
N TYR A 52 -7.29 6.34 4.84
CA TYR A 52 -8.64 5.79 4.91
C TYR A 52 -8.91 4.78 3.78
N CYS A 53 -8.46 5.03 2.55
CA CYS A 53 -8.58 4.07 1.46
C CYS A 53 -7.83 2.75 1.78
N MET A 54 -6.67 2.83 2.43
CA MET A 54 -5.94 1.65 2.88
C MET A 54 -6.65 0.89 3.98
N LEU A 55 -7.23 1.59 4.95
CA LEU A 55 -8.04 0.95 6.00
C LEU A 55 -9.29 0.27 5.41
N ALA A 56 -9.91 0.86 4.40
CA ALA A 56 -11.02 0.23 3.66
C ALA A 56 -10.55 -1.03 2.91
N GLY A 57 -9.41 -0.97 2.23
CA GLY A 57 -8.78 -2.12 1.58
C GLY A 57 -8.43 -3.23 2.58
N ALA A 58 -7.89 -2.87 3.75
CA ALA A 58 -7.60 -3.80 4.83
C ALA A 58 -8.86 -4.51 5.33
N THR A 59 -9.95 -3.76 5.50
CA THR A 59 -11.25 -4.31 5.92
C THR A 59 -11.78 -5.29 4.89
N ARG A 60 -11.71 -4.93 3.60
CA ARG A 60 -12.08 -5.83 2.51
C ARG A 60 -11.27 -7.12 2.54
N ASP A 61 -9.94 -7.03 2.60
CA ASP A 61 -9.06 -8.19 2.58
C ASP A 61 -9.28 -9.11 3.79
N ALA A 62 -9.52 -8.52 4.97
CA ALA A 62 -9.86 -9.27 6.17
C ALA A 62 -11.18 -10.03 6.02
N LEU A 63 -12.21 -9.41 5.45
CA LEU A 63 -13.50 -10.07 5.19
C LEU A 63 -13.36 -11.17 4.13
N SER A 64 -12.69 -10.87 3.01
CA SER A 64 -12.45 -11.83 1.93
C SER A 64 -11.56 -12.99 2.34
N SER A 65 -10.76 -12.87 3.41
CA SER A 65 -9.94 -13.98 3.92
C SER A 65 -10.76 -15.17 4.43
N LYS A 66 -12.04 -14.96 4.78
CA LYS A 66 -12.96 -16.04 5.23
C LYS A 66 -13.47 -16.89 4.08
N THR A 67 -13.57 -16.30 2.89
CA THR A 67 -14.00 -16.95 1.65
C THR A 67 -13.08 -16.51 0.51
N PRO A 68 -11.81 -16.97 0.51
CA PRO A 68 -10.84 -16.53 -0.48
C PRO A 68 -11.25 -17.02 -1.86
N ASP A 69 -11.34 -16.10 -2.81
CA ASP A 69 -11.54 -16.44 -4.22
C ASP A 69 -10.52 -15.71 -5.10
N LYS A 70 -10.47 -16.14 -6.35
CA LYS A 70 -9.58 -15.59 -7.37
C LYS A 70 -9.72 -14.07 -7.53
N ASN A 71 -10.94 -13.54 -7.54
CA ASN A 71 -11.20 -12.13 -7.77
C ASN A 71 -10.73 -11.28 -6.60
N ASN A 72 -10.92 -11.77 -5.37
CA ASN A 72 -10.43 -11.15 -4.15
C ASN A 72 -8.89 -11.09 -4.13
N LEU A 73 -8.21 -12.15 -4.54
CA LEU A 73 -6.75 -12.16 -4.67
C LEU A 73 -6.24 -11.20 -5.75
N ILE A 74 -6.90 -11.14 -6.91
CA ILE A 74 -6.55 -10.19 -7.97
C ILE A 74 -6.75 -8.75 -7.48
N ALA A 75 -7.87 -8.48 -6.84
CA ALA A 75 -8.20 -7.14 -6.37
C ALA A 75 -7.27 -6.71 -5.21
N ALA A 76 -6.80 -7.65 -4.37
CA ALA A 76 -5.76 -7.39 -3.37
C ALA A 76 -4.41 -7.13 -4.03
N GLY A 77 -4.02 -7.98 -4.98
CA GLY A 77 -2.78 -7.81 -5.72
C GLY A 77 -2.69 -6.48 -6.48
N ALA A 78 -3.77 -6.10 -7.17
CA ALA A 78 -3.88 -4.83 -7.87
C ALA A 78 -3.81 -3.62 -6.91
N SER A 79 -4.45 -3.71 -5.74
CA SER A 79 -4.42 -2.63 -4.74
C SER A 79 -3.00 -2.37 -4.25
N TRP A 80 -2.21 -3.42 -3.98
CA TRP A 80 -0.79 -3.28 -3.65
C TRP A 80 0.02 -2.74 -4.84
N GLY A 81 -0.27 -3.16 -6.07
CA GLY A 81 0.42 -2.67 -7.27
C GLY A 81 0.20 -1.19 -7.60
N LEU A 82 -0.91 -0.58 -7.15
CA LEU A 82 -1.21 0.83 -7.38
C LEU A 82 -0.42 1.79 -6.47
N PHE A 83 -0.01 1.35 -5.28
CA PHE A 83 0.80 2.16 -4.35
C PHE A 83 2.16 2.60 -4.93
N PRO A 84 2.97 1.72 -5.54
CA PRO A 84 4.20 2.09 -6.24
C PRO A 84 3.99 3.14 -7.32
N VAL A 85 2.89 3.08 -8.06
CA VAL A 85 2.61 4.01 -9.18
C VAL A 85 2.42 5.42 -8.66
N MET A 86 1.69 5.60 -7.55
CA MET A 86 1.53 6.91 -6.92
C MET A 86 2.84 7.46 -6.34
N ILE A 87 3.68 6.58 -5.79
CA ILE A 87 5.00 6.96 -5.24
C ILE A 87 5.97 7.32 -6.35
N ALA A 88 6.00 6.54 -7.43
CA ALA A 88 6.83 6.81 -8.60
C ALA A 88 6.48 8.18 -9.19
N ALA A 89 5.19 8.50 -9.35
CA ALA A 89 4.74 9.81 -9.82
C ALA A 89 5.28 10.99 -8.98
N GLN A 90 5.62 10.77 -7.71
CA GLN A 90 6.18 11.79 -6.82
C GLN A 90 7.71 11.72 -6.65
N SER A 91 8.33 10.60 -7.01
CA SER A 91 9.77 10.39 -6.83
C SER A 91 10.61 11.14 -7.88
N PHE A 92 9.98 11.52 -9.00
CA PHE A 92 10.61 12.27 -10.09
C PHE A 92 10.46 13.80 -9.98
N GLU A 93 9.82 14.31 -8.92
CA GLU A 93 9.82 15.75 -8.64
C GLU A 93 11.13 16.14 -7.91
N GLU A 94 11.68 17.35 -8.14
CA GLU A 94 12.99 17.79 -7.58
C GLU A 94 13.06 17.64 -6.05
N ASP A 95 11.96 17.99 -5.38
CA ASP A 95 11.77 17.85 -3.94
C ASP A 95 11.04 16.56 -3.55
N GLY A 96 11.03 15.53 -4.38
CA GLY A 96 10.22 14.33 -4.20
C GLY A 96 10.55 13.43 -3.00
N ILE A 97 9.96 12.23 -3.01
CA ILE A 97 10.26 11.17 -2.04
C ILE A 97 11.76 10.83 -2.10
N LYS A 98 12.39 10.54 -0.94
CA LYS A 98 13.77 10.06 -0.90
C LYS A 98 13.88 8.80 -1.77
N PRO A 99 14.81 8.72 -2.75
CA PRO A 99 14.82 7.63 -3.72
C PRO A 99 14.83 6.22 -3.11
N TRP A 100 15.53 6.03 -1.98
CA TRP A 100 15.55 4.74 -1.29
C TRP A 100 14.18 4.37 -0.68
N ILE A 101 13.41 5.32 -0.14
CA ILE A 101 12.04 5.08 0.35
C ILE A 101 11.17 4.62 -0.82
N ALA A 102 11.29 5.32 -1.96
CA ALA A 102 10.50 5.03 -3.15
C ALA A 102 10.78 3.61 -3.67
N VAL A 103 12.07 3.26 -3.81
CA VAL A 103 12.50 1.93 -4.27
C VAL A 103 12.08 0.84 -3.29
N THR A 104 12.31 1.01 -1.99
CA THR A 104 11.96 -0.01 -1.00
C THR A 104 10.44 -0.21 -0.89
N ASN A 105 9.65 0.87 -0.90
CA ASN A 105 8.20 0.72 -0.83
C ASN A 105 7.61 0.17 -2.14
N ALA A 106 8.15 0.56 -3.30
CA ALA A 106 7.76 -0.01 -4.58
C ALA A 106 8.06 -1.51 -4.63
N ALA A 107 9.26 -1.93 -4.23
CA ALA A 107 9.66 -3.33 -4.20
C ALA A 107 8.77 -4.16 -3.26
N LEU A 108 8.49 -3.66 -2.05
CA LEU A 108 7.61 -4.34 -1.10
C LEU A 108 6.20 -4.49 -1.66
N CYS A 109 5.59 -3.41 -2.14
CA CYS A 109 4.23 -3.42 -2.66
C CYS A 109 4.10 -4.31 -3.90
N LEU A 110 5.07 -4.28 -4.82
CA LEU A 110 5.10 -5.15 -6.00
C LEU A 110 5.33 -6.62 -5.62
N ALA A 111 6.15 -6.92 -4.60
CA ALA A 111 6.36 -8.27 -4.12
C ALA A 111 5.07 -8.87 -3.53
N VAL A 112 4.39 -8.13 -2.65
CA VAL A 112 3.10 -8.57 -2.08
C VAL A 112 2.04 -8.72 -3.18
N GLY A 113 1.94 -7.73 -4.07
CA GLY A 113 1.03 -7.76 -5.21
C GLY A 113 1.28 -8.95 -6.13
N GLY A 114 2.55 -9.22 -6.45
CA GLY A 114 2.99 -10.33 -7.28
C GLY A 114 2.68 -11.69 -6.66
N VAL A 115 2.89 -11.86 -5.35
CA VAL A 115 2.53 -13.10 -4.63
C VAL A 115 1.02 -13.34 -4.66
N LEU A 116 0.21 -12.30 -4.42
CA LEU A 116 -1.25 -12.39 -4.48
C LEU A 116 -1.76 -12.74 -5.89
N LEU A 117 -1.22 -12.08 -6.93
CA LEU A 117 -1.58 -12.34 -8.32
C LEU A 117 -1.12 -13.73 -8.79
N ASN A 118 0.05 -14.18 -8.34
CA ASN A 118 0.51 -15.54 -8.62
C ASN A 118 -0.45 -16.54 -7.97
N LYS A 119 -0.80 -16.36 -6.70
CA LYS A 119 -1.75 -17.25 -6.02
C LYS A 119 -3.12 -17.28 -6.69
N ALA A 120 -3.57 -16.16 -7.26
CA ALA A 120 -4.82 -16.11 -8.02
C ALA A 120 -4.79 -16.96 -9.31
N LYS A 121 -3.61 -17.22 -9.90
CA LYS A 121 -3.52 -18.13 -11.06
C LYS A 121 -3.83 -19.58 -10.67
N ASP A 122 -3.44 -19.96 -9.46
CA ASP A 122 -3.63 -21.31 -8.89
C ASP A 122 -5.01 -21.51 -8.22
N SER A 123 -5.83 -20.46 -8.16
CA SER A 123 -7.18 -20.46 -7.57
C SER A 123 -8.24 -20.42 -8.67
#